data_AF-A0A8I6YVI9-F1
#
_entry.id   AF-A0A8I6YVI9-F1
#
_cell.length_a   1.000
_cell.length_b   1.000
_cell.length_c   1.000
_cell.angle_alpha   90.00
_cell.angle_beta   90.00
_cell.angle_gamma   90.00
#
_symmetry.space_group_name_H-M   'P 1'
#
loop_
_entity.id
_entity.type
_entity.pdbx_description
1 polymer ?
#
loop_
_entity_poly.entity_id
_entity_poly.type
_entity_poly.pdbx_seq_one_letter_code
_entity_poly.pdbx_strand_id
1 'polypeptide(L)'
;MTVLKFPKWAINAINSQMPHFLWGNIGDQHKYHLAHWGLVSRKKEFGRLGIPNIREYNMALLASWGKRFYNSSNSDWKKLLAYKYNVDSPSIFWSRQQGGSSFWKGISWAFQAARKFYQWKLGDGNNIRF
;
A
#
# COMPACT_ATOMS: atom_id res chain seq x y z
N MET A 1 -11.56 -9.48 0.39
CA MET A 1 -10.51 -8.62 1.01
C MET A 1 -10.82 -7.16 0.76
N THR A 2 -11.34 -6.48 1.77
CA THR A 2 -11.42 -5.01 1.81
C THR A 2 -10.04 -4.47 2.18
N VAL A 3 -9.53 -3.51 1.41
CA VAL A 3 -8.21 -2.91 1.68
C VAL A 3 -8.39 -1.43 1.95
N LEU A 4 -8.15 -1.03 3.19
CA LEU A 4 -8.22 0.35 3.65
C LEU A 4 -6.82 0.83 4.04
N LYS A 5 -6.57 2.13 3.85
CA LYS A 5 -5.36 2.76 4.35
C LYS A 5 -5.42 2.83 5.86
N PHE A 6 -4.45 2.23 6.52
CA PHE A 6 -4.42 2.23 7.97
C PHE A 6 -4.08 3.64 8.50
N PRO A 7 -4.77 4.10 9.55
CA PRO A 7 -4.43 5.37 10.17
C PRO A 7 -3.03 5.28 10.81
N LYS A 8 -2.29 6.40 10.77
CA LYS A 8 -0.91 6.45 11.25
C LYS A 8 -0.77 6.02 12.71
N TRP A 9 -1.71 6.41 13.57
CA TRP A 9 -1.68 6.07 14.98
C TRP A 9 -1.77 4.55 15.19
N ALA A 10 -2.57 3.83 14.40
CA ALA A 10 -2.71 2.37 14.54
C ALA A 10 -1.42 1.67 14.10
N ILE A 11 -0.81 2.13 13.00
CA ILE A 11 0.49 1.64 12.55
C ILE A 11 1.55 1.88 13.64
N ASN A 12 1.56 3.06 14.26
CA ASN A 12 2.52 3.39 15.32
C ASN A 12 2.29 2.54 16.58
N ALA A 13 1.04 2.32 16.97
CA ALA A 13 0.68 1.47 18.10
C ALA A 13 1.12 0.02 17.89
N ILE A 14 0.96 -0.54 16.68
CA ILE A 14 1.43 -1.89 16.41
C ILE A 14 2.97 -1.91 16.36
N ASN A 15 3.59 -0.94 15.69
CA ASN A 15 5.05 -0.84 15.62
C ASN A 15 5.72 -0.58 16.99
N SER A 16 5.02 -0.04 17.99
CA SER A 16 5.57 0.07 19.34
C SER A 16 5.54 -1.28 20.05
N GLN A 17 4.50 -2.10 19.84
CA GLN A 17 4.35 -3.41 20.47
C GLN A 17 5.22 -4.51 19.83
N MET A 18 5.45 -4.48 18.51
CA MET A 18 6.24 -5.52 17.83
C MET A 18 7.69 -5.66 18.35
N PRO A 19 8.44 -4.58 18.64
CA PRO A 19 9.74 -4.67 19.29
C PRO A 19 9.66 -5.31 20.69
N HIS A 20 8.62 -4.99 21.49
CA HIS A 20 8.44 -5.60 22.81
C HIS A 20 8.27 -7.12 22.68
N PHE A 21 7.44 -7.55 21.74
CA PHE A 21 7.27 -8.97 21.43
C PHE A 21 8.59 -9.62 20.98
N LEU A 22 9.31 -8.99 20.02
CA LEU A 22 10.52 -9.56 19.44
C LEU A 22 11.64 -9.76 20.47
N TRP A 23 11.79 -8.81 21.40
CA TRP A 23 12.84 -8.87 22.43
C TRP A 23 12.38 -9.54 23.72
N GLY A 24 11.13 -10.00 23.79
CA GLY A 24 10.59 -10.70 24.96
C GLY A 24 10.34 -9.79 26.16
N ASN A 25 9.96 -8.53 25.92
CA ASN A 25 9.48 -7.61 26.95
C ASN A 25 8.04 -7.98 27.31
N ILE A 26 7.88 -8.91 28.24
CA ILE A 26 6.58 -9.39 28.72
C ILE A 26 6.47 -9.08 30.21
N GLY A 27 5.41 -8.38 30.62
CA GLY A 27 5.23 -7.91 31.99
C GLY A 27 6.29 -6.88 32.41
N ASP A 28 6.80 -6.99 33.63
CA ASP A 28 7.83 -6.09 34.18
C ASP A 28 9.27 -6.44 33.77
N GLN A 29 9.47 -7.48 32.95
CA GLN A 29 10.81 -7.83 32.47
C GLN A 29 11.20 -6.94 31.29
N HIS A 30 11.86 -5.83 31.58
CA HIS A 30 12.46 -4.98 30.56
C HIS A 30 13.79 -5.56 30.05
N LYS A 31 13.83 -5.87 28.76
CA LYS A 31 15.03 -6.22 27.99
C LYS A 31 15.35 -5.11 27.01
N TYR A 32 16.64 -4.88 26.83
CA TYR A 32 17.16 -3.86 25.93
C TYR A 32 16.85 -4.20 24.47
N HIS A 33 16.36 -3.21 23.72
CA HIS A 33 16.17 -3.33 22.29
C HIS A 33 17.55 -3.30 21.59
N LEU A 34 18.03 -4.46 21.13
CA LEU A 34 19.36 -4.59 20.52
C LEU A 34 19.45 -3.95 19.13
N ALA A 35 18.32 -3.65 18.49
CA ALA A 35 18.28 -2.99 17.19
C ALA A 35 17.05 -2.09 17.04
N HIS A 36 17.24 -0.98 16.32
CA HIS A 36 16.15 -0.09 15.93
C HIS A 36 15.17 -0.81 14.99
N TRP A 37 13.86 -0.59 15.17
CA TRP A 37 12.81 -1.26 14.40
C TRP A 37 12.90 -1.04 12.88
N GLY A 38 13.30 0.16 12.46
CA GLY A 38 13.58 0.47 11.05
C GLY A 38 14.73 -0.35 10.44
N LEU A 39 15.68 -0.83 11.26
CA LEU A 39 16.74 -1.74 10.79
C LEU A 39 16.23 -3.17 10.71
N VAL A 40 15.47 -3.63 11.71
CA VAL A 40 14.86 -4.97 11.75
C VAL A 40 13.96 -5.21 10.54
N SER A 41 13.26 -4.16 10.10
CA SER A 41 12.29 -4.24 9.01
C SER A 41 12.86 -4.23 7.59
N ARG A 42 14.16 -4.03 7.42
CA ARG A 42 14.80 -4.14 6.10
C ARG A 42 14.85 -5.59 5.64
N LYS A 43 14.88 -5.77 4.31
CA LYS A 43 14.98 -7.10 3.67
C LYS A 43 16.18 -7.90 4.19
N LYS A 44 16.02 -9.23 4.23
CA LYS A 44 17.08 -10.17 4.62
C LYS A 44 18.34 -10.07 3.76
N GLU A 45 18.18 -9.73 2.49
CA GLU A 45 19.26 -9.45 1.53
C GLU A 45 20.27 -8.40 2.01
N PHE A 46 19.85 -7.49 2.91
CA PHE A 46 20.71 -6.48 3.51
C PHE A 46 21.25 -6.88 4.90
N GLY A 47 21.23 -8.17 5.25
CA GLY A 47 21.73 -8.68 6.54
C GLY A 47 20.87 -8.22 7.73
N ARG A 48 19.55 -8.21 7.55
CA ARG A 48 18.56 -7.80 8.56
C ARG A 48 17.49 -8.88 8.72
N LEU A 49 16.57 -8.70 9.67
CA LEU A 49 15.62 -9.77 10.03
C LEU A 49 14.51 -9.98 8.98
N GLY A 50 14.22 -8.96 8.16
CA GLY A 50 13.20 -9.05 7.11
C GLY A 50 11.77 -8.98 7.61
N ILE A 51 11.53 -8.42 8.81
CA ILE A 51 10.16 -8.25 9.31
C ILE A 51 9.46 -7.19 8.45
N PRO A 52 8.31 -7.48 7.81
CA PRO A 52 7.65 -6.51 6.95
C PRO A 52 7.25 -5.24 7.71
N ASN A 53 7.61 -4.07 7.17
CA ASN A 53 7.10 -2.81 7.68
C ASN A 53 5.59 -2.70 7.38
N ILE A 54 4.76 -2.59 8.41
CA ILE A 54 3.29 -2.57 8.28
C ILE A 54 2.80 -1.47 7.32
N ARG A 55 3.44 -0.30 7.35
CA ARG A 55 3.05 0.81 6.48
C ARG A 55 3.30 0.48 5.01
N GLU A 56 4.46 -0.11 4.73
CA GLU A 56 4.84 -0.52 3.38
C GLU A 56 3.98 -1.70 2.91
N TYR A 57 3.69 -2.63 3.81
CA TYR A 57 2.81 -3.77 3.54
C TYR A 57 1.37 -3.31 3.22
N ASN A 58 0.80 -2.40 4.00
CA ASN A 58 -0.51 -1.80 3.73
C ASN A 58 -0.54 -1.06 2.38
N MET A 59 0.54 -0.33 2.06
CA MET A 59 0.70 0.32 0.76
C MET A 59 0.72 -0.67 -0.40
N ALA A 60 1.49 -1.75 -0.27
CA ALA A 60 1.56 -2.81 -1.27
C ALA A 60 0.21 -3.51 -1.48
N LEU A 61 -0.52 -3.79 -0.41
CA LEU A 61 -1.87 -4.35 -0.48
C LEU A 61 -2.85 -3.41 -1.20
N LEU A 62 -2.80 -2.10 -0.91
CA LEU A 62 -3.62 -1.10 -1.61
C LEU A 62 -3.31 -1.05 -3.10
N ALA A 63 -2.02 -1.07 -3.46
CA ALA A 63 -1.60 -1.11 -4.86
C ALA A 63 -2.04 -2.40 -5.57
N SER A 64 -1.95 -3.55 -4.89
CA SER A 64 -2.41 -4.86 -5.41
C SER A 64 -3.92 -4.91 -5.62
N TRP A 65 -4.69 -4.41 -4.65
CA TRP A 65 -6.14 -4.26 -4.79
C TRP A 65 -6.48 -3.35 -5.97
N GLY A 66 -5.75 -2.25 -6.09
CA GLY A 66 -5.86 -1.34 -7.21
C GLY A 66 -5.61 -2.02 -8.55
N LYS A 67 -4.52 -2.78 -8.69
CA LYS A 67 -4.24 -3.60 -9.89
C LYS A 67 -5.40 -4.54 -10.24
N ARG A 68 -6.04 -5.16 -9.25
CA ARG A 68 -7.22 -6.01 -9.46
C ARG A 68 -8.40 -5.22 -10.03
N PHE A 69 -8.63 -3.98 -9.61
CA PHE A 69 -9.68 -3.12 -10.18
C PHE A 69 -9.49 -2.95 -11.70
N TYR A 70 -8.26 -2.72 -12.17
CA TYR A 70 -7.98 -2.64 -13.61
C TYR A 70 -8.12 -3.98 -14.33
N ASN A 71 -7.47 -5.01 -13.80
CA ASN A 71 -7.41 -6.33 -14.44
C ASN A 71 -8.77 -7.04 -14.46
N SER A 72 -9.67 -6.71 -13.53
CA SER A 72 -10.98 -7.37 -13.47
C SER A 72 -11.85 -7.02 -14.68
N SER A 73 -12.37 -8.05 -15.34
CA SER A 73 -13.36 -7.94 -16.40
C SER A 73 -14.73 -7.59 -15.81
N ASN A 74 -15.35 -6.54 -16.37
CA ASN A 74 -16.75 -6.11 -16.27
C ASN A 74 -17.58 -6.47 -15.01
N SER A 75 -16.96 -6.46 -13.83
CA SER A 75 -17.62 -6.85 -12.57
C SER A 75 -18.49 -5.70 -12.03
N ASP A 76 -19.61 -5.98 -11.40
CA ASP A 76 -20.55 -4.93 -10.96
C ASP A 76 -19.97 -3.99 -9.90
N TRP A 77 -19.16 -4.51 -8.97
CA TRP A 77 -18.42 -3.68 -8.00
C TRP A 77 -17.46 -2.69 -8.67
N LYS A 78 -16.90 -3.07 -9.84
CA LYS A 78 -16.03 -2.19 -10.63
C LYS A 78 -16.85 -1.09 -11.29
N LYS A 79 -18.01 -1.42 -11.89
CA LYS A 79 -18.93 -0.44 -12.49
C LYS A 79 -19.40 0.58 -11.44
N LEU A 80 -19.79 0.11 -10.26
CA LEU A 80 -20.22 0.96 -9.14
C LEU A 80 -19.11 1.94 -8.72
N LEU A 81 -17.88 1.45 -8.58
CA LEU A 81 -16.74 2.28 -8.22
C LEU A 81 -16.32 3.24 -9.34
N ALA A 82 -16.36 2.79 -10.59
CA ALA A 82 -16.08 3.63 -11.76
C ALA A 82 -17.09 4.78 -11.83
N TYR A 83 -18.38 4.49 -11.65
CA TYR A 83 -19.43 5.50 -11.56
C TYR A 83 -19.21 6.47 -10.39
N LYS A 84 -18.96 5.94 -9.19
CA LYS A 84 -18.79 6.74 -7.96
C LYS A 84 -17.61 7.71 -8.01
N TYR A 85 -16.50 7.27 -8.60
CA TYR A 85 -15.26 8.05 -8.64
C TYR A 85 -14.98 8.66 -10.02
N ASN A 86 -15.93 8.56 -10.95
CA ASN A 86 -15.86 9.00 -12.34
C ASN A 86 -14.56 8.52 -13.03
N VAL A 87 -14.38 7.19 -13.03
CA VAL A 87 -13.15 6.53 -13.45
C VAL A 87 -13.40 5.72 -14.71
N ASP A 88 -13.88 6.39 -15.77
CA ASP A 88 -14.16 5.75 -17.06
C ASP A 88 -12.90 5.43 -17.88
N SER A 89 -11.74 5.98 -17.50
CA SER A 89 -10.44 5.60 -18.05
C SER A 89 -9.30 6.00 -17.10
N PRO A 90 -9.11 5.29 -15.98
CA PRO A 90 -7.96 5.58 -15.15
C PRO A 90 -6.72 5.04 -15.85
N SER A 91 -5.72 5.89 -16.06
CA SER A 91 -4.37 5.37 -15.94
C SER A 91 -4.08 5.25 -14.44
N ILE A 92 -3.37 4.19 -14.05
CA ILE A 92 -2.85 3.98 -12.70
C ILE A 92 -2.06 5.21 -12.18
N PHE A 93 -1.64 6.11 -13.07
CA PHE A 93 -0.72 7.21 -12.81
C PHE A 93 -1.35 8.61 -12.83
N TRP A 94 -2.61 8.74 -13.26
CA TRP A 94 -3.30 10.04 -13.41
C TRP A 94 -4.40 10.26 -12.36
N SER A 95 -4.38 9.53 -11.23
CA SER A 95 -5.31 9.78 -10.13
C SER A 95 -5.05 11.17 -9.51
N ARG A 96 -5.92 12.14 -9.78
CA ARG A 96 -5.90 13.43 -9.08
C ARG A 96 -6.16 13.17 -7.58
N GLN A 97 -5.31 13.72 -6.71
CA GLN A 97 -5.49 13.66 -5.25
C GLN A 97 -6.58 14.62 -4.75
N GLN A 98 -7.02 15.56 -5.60
CA GLN A 98 -8.03 16.55 -5.26
C GLN A 98 -9.44 16.01 -5.50
N GLY A 99 -10.25 16.02 -4.45
CA GLY A 99 -11.63 15.50 -4.46
C GLY A 99 -11.69 13.97 -4.39
N GLY A 100 -12.39 13.44 -3.39
CA GLY A 100 -12.59 12.00 -3.22
C GLY A 100 -12.70 11.55 -1.76
N SER A 101 -13.31 10.39 -1.53
CA SER A 101 -13.44 9.83 -0.18
C SER A 101 -12.08 9.35 0.37
N SER A 102 -12.00 9.15 1.70
CA SER A 102 -10.78 8.65 2.36
C SER A 102 -10.25 7.34 1.76
N PHE A 103 -11.16 6.50 1.25
CA PHE A 103 -10.82 5.29 0.49
C PHE A 103 -10.03 5.61 -0.78
N TRP A 104 -10.55 6.50 -1.63
CA TRP A 104 -9.90 6.88 -2.88
C TRP A 104 -8.57 7.57 -2.64
N LYS A 105 -8.48 8.44 -1.63
CA LYS A 105 -7.22 9.05 -1.18
C LYS A 105 -6.18 8.00 -0.78
N GLY A 106 -6.61 6.91 -0.12
CA GLY A 106 -5.75 5.79 0.25
C GLY A 106 -5.18 5.06 -0.97
N ILE A 107 -6.03 4.77 -1.94
CA ILE A 107 -5.65 4.11 -3.20
C ILE A 107 -4.73 4.98 -4.04
N SER A 108 -5.08 6.25 -4.26
CA SER A 108 -4.26 7.20 -5.01
C SER A 108 -2.87 7.38 -4.39
N TRP A 109 -2.79 7.37 -3.04
CA TRP A 109 -1.50 7.38 -2.34
C TRP A 109 -0.65 6.14 -2.65
N ALA A 110 -1.25 4.94 -2.64
CA ALA A 110 -0.54 3.71 -2.97
C ALA A 110 -0.11 3.65 -4.44
N PHE A 111 -0.94 4.15 -5.36
CA PHE A 111 -0.60 4.21 -6.78
C PHE A 111 0.54 5.17 -7.10
N GLN A 112 0.61 6.31 -6.42
CA GLN A 112 1.74 7.22 -6.57
C GLN A 112 3.06 6.56 -6.16
N ALA A 113 3.05 5.78 -5.07
CA ALA A 113 4.23 5.01 -4.67
C ALA A 113 4.54 3.89 -5.67
N ALA A 114 3.51 3.18 -6.14
CA ALA A 114 3.64 2.12 -7.12
C ALA A 114 4.17 2.62 -8.46
N ARG A 115 3.87 3.85 -8.88
CA ARG A 115 4.30 4.45 -10.16
C ARG A 115 5.79 4.28 -10.46
N LYS A 116 6.65 4.31 -9.45
CA LYS A 116 8.09 4.11 -9.61
C LYS A 116 8.48 2.69 -10.07
N PHE A 117 7.60 1.71 -9.85
CA PHE A 117 7.85 0.29 -10.10
C PHE A 117 7.07 -0.26 -11.31
N TYR A 118 6.31 0.60 -12.00
CA TYR A 118 5.57 0.21 -13.18
C TYR A 118 6.16 0.92 -14.39
N GLN A 119 6.28 0.17 -15.48
CA GLN A 119 6.65 0.70 -16.78
C GLN A 119 5.47 0.56 -17.72
N TRP A 120 5.23 1.62 -18.51
CA TRP A 120 4.22 1.57 -19.54
C TRP A 120 4.76 0.77 -20.72
N LYS A 121 4.05 -0.30 -21.10
CA LYS A 121 4.34 -1.03 -22.35
C LYS A 121 3.42 -0.48 -23.43
N LEU A 122 4.03 0.14 -24.43
CA LEU A 122 3.36 0.58 -25.64
C LEU A 122 2.86 -0.68 -26.37
N GLY A 123 1.55 -0.73 -26.64
CA GLY A 123 0.96 -1.72 -27.55
C GLY A 123 0.93 -1.18 -28.97
N ASP A 124 -0.14 -1.47 -29.70
CA ASP A 124 -0.28 -1.22 -31.13
C ASP A 124 -0.49 0.27 -31.52
N GLY A 125 -0.25 1.22 -30.62
CA GLY A 125 -0.35 2.66 -30.91
C GLY A 125 -1.77 3.23 -31.06
N ASN A 126 -2.77 2.40 -31.41
CA ASN A 126 -4.12 2.84 -31.76
C ASN A 126 -4.89 3.59 -30.65
N ASN A 127 -4.53 3.37 -29.38
CA ASN A 127 -5.17 4.00 -28.22
C ASN A 127 -4.28 5.07 -27.55
N ILE A 128 -3.22 5.50 -28.21
CA ILE A 128 -2.27 6.49 -27.69
C ILE A 128 -2.56 7.83 -28.34
N ARG A 129 -2.84 8.85 -27.50
CA ARG A 129 -2.91 10.23 -27.95
C ARG A 129 -1.51 10.85 -27.79
N PHE A 130 -0.92 11.27 -28.90
CA PHE A 130 0.31 12.05 -28.96
C PHE A 130 0.05 13.51 -28.56
#